data_AF-A0A6J7FWN9-F1
#
_entry.id   AF-A0A6J7FWN9-F1
#
_cell.length_a   1.000
_cell.length_b   1.000
_cell.length_c   1.000
_cell.angle_alpha   90.00
_cell.angle_beta   90.00
_cell.angle_gamma   90.00
#
_symmetry.space_group_name_H-M   'P 1'
#
loop_
_entity.id
_entity.type
_entity.pdbx_description
1 polymer ?
#
loop_
_entity_poly.entity_id
_entity_poly.type
_entity_poly.pdbx_seq_one_letter_code
_entity_poly.pdbx_strand_id
1 'polypeptide(L)' 'MVPSGGDAPSLAAVQEHLKNNGLAKPKWPEEVGEIDEFPRTPSGKVQKFVLRERLRERPA' A
#
# COMPACT_ATOMS: atom_id res chain seq x y z
N MET A 1 -13.87 4.99 -7.17
CA MET A 1 -14.09 3.54 -7.33
C MET A 1 -12.76 2.95 -7.77
N VAL A 2 -12.16 2.06 -6.98
CA VAL A 2 -10.95 1.32 -7.42
C VAL A 2 -11.46 0.10 -8.21
N PRO A 3 -10.98 -0.16 -9.43
CA PRO A 3 -11.36 -1.35 -10.18
C PRO A 3 -10.97 -2.62 -9.40
N SER A 4 -11.86 -3.60 -9.35
CA SER A 4 -11.57 -4.91 -8.76
C SER A 4 -10.92 -5.82 -9.81
N GLY A 5 -9.81 -6.47 -9.48
CA GLY A 5 -9.24 -7.56 -10.28
C GLY A 5 -7.91 -7.29 -11.00
N GLY A 6 -6.98 -6.56 -10.39
CA GLY A 6 -5.60 -6.47 -10.87
C GLY A 6 -4.63 -7.04 -9.84
N ASP A 7 -3.56 -7.70 -10.29
CA ASP A 7 -2.45 -8.11 -9.43
C ASP A 7 -1.84 -6.90 -8.73
N ALA A 8 -1.35 -7.09 -7.51
CA ALA A 8 -0.62 -6.04 -6.81
C ALA A 8 0.62 -5.59 -7.62
N PRO A 9 0.83 -4.27 -7.80
CA PRO A 9 2.01 -3.80 -8.50
C PRO A 9 3.27 -4.12 -7.70
N SER A 10 4.34 -4.47 -8.40
CA SER A 10 5.66 -4.61 -7.77
C SER A 10 6.18 -3.26 -7.27
N LEU A 11 7.08 -3.29 -6.27
CA LEU A 11 7.76 -2.08 -5.79
C LEU A 11 8.44 -1.31 -6.93
N ALA A 12 9.08 -2.02 -7.87
CA ALA A 12 9.73 -1.41 -9.03
C ALA A 12 8.74 -0.66 -9.93
N ALA A 13 7.59 -1.27 -10.22
CA ALA A 13 6.53 -0.65 -11.02
C ALA A 13 5.98 0.61 -10.33
N VAL A 14 5.80 0.58 -9.01
CA VAL A 14 5.38 1.76 -8.24
C VAL A 14 6.44 2.85 -8.31
N GLN A 15 7.72 2.54 -8.09
CA GLN A 15 8.80 3.53 -8.16
C GLN A 15 8.93 4.15 -9.55
N GLU A 16 8.81 3.36 -10.63
CA GLU A 16 8.82 3.87 -12.00
C GLU A 16 7.66 4.84 -12.24
N HIS A 17 6.46 4.48 -11.80
CA HIS A 17 5.30 5.37 -11.88
C HIS A 17 5.53 6.68 -11.11
N LEU A 18 6.05 6.62 -9.88
CA LEU A 18 6.37 7.81 -9.08
C LEU A 18 7.45 8.70 -9.71
N LYS A 19 8.46 8.09 -10.32
CA LYS A 19 9.50 8.77 -11.09
C LYS A 19 8.90 9.55 -12.27
N ASN A 20 8.05 8.89 -13.05
CA ASN A 20 7.42 9.49 -14.23
C ASN A 20 6.48 10.65 -13.87
N ASN A 21 5.93 10.65 -12.65
CA ASN A 21 5.11 11.74 -12.11
C ASN A 21 5.93 12.83 -11.37
N GLY A 22 7.27 12.71 -11.33
CA GLY A 22 8.13 13.71 -10.69
C GLY A 22 8.03 13.76 -9.17
N LEU A 23 7.55 12.68 -8.51
CA LEU A 23 7.48 12.66 -7.05
C LEU A 23 8.89 12.58 -6.45
N ALA A 24 9.18 13.41 -5.45
CA ALA A 24 10.47 13.41 -4.77
C ALA A 24 10.78 12.05 -4.12
N LYS A 25 12.01 11.55 -4.28
CA LYS A 25 12.47 10.24 -3.77
C LYS A 25 12.16 9.97 -2.29
N PRO A 26 12.26 10.92 -1.34
CA PRO A 26 11.93 10.65 0.07
C PRO A 26 10.46 10.32 0.33
N LYS A 27 9.58 10.53 -0.66
CA LYS A 27 8.15 10.17 -0.60
C LYS A 27 7.87 8.81 -1.24
N TRP A 28 8.90 8.13 -1.75
CA TRP A 28 8.73 6.82 -2.37
C TRP A 28 8.58 5.76 -1.28
N PRO A 29 7.73 4.75 -1.50
CA PRO A 29 7.64 3.62 -0.59
C PRO A 29 8.93 2.79 -0.64
N GLU A 30 9.30 2.24 0.50
CA GLU A 30 10.40 1.28 0.63
C GLU A 30 9.91 -0.17 0.43
N GLU A 31 8.63 -0.43 0.71
CA GLU A 31 7.98 -1.73 0.56
C GLU A 31 6.56 -1.54 -0.02
N VAL A 32 6.10 -2.51 -0.80
CA VAL A 32 4.69 -2.64 -1.23
C VAL A 32 4.21 -4.02 -0.79
N GLY A 33 3.14 -4.06 0.02
CA GLY A 33 2.51 -5.29 0.47
C GLY A 33 1.09 -5.42 -0.09
N GLU A 34 0.77 -6.60 -0.60
CA GLU A 34 -0.59 -6.97 -1.00
C GLU A 34 -1.42 -7.39 0.23
N ILE A 35 -2.69 -6.96 0.25
CA ILE A 35 -3.68 -7.39 1.24
C ILE A 35 -5.01 -7.60 0.53
N ASP A 36 -5.74 -8.63 0.92
CA ASP A 36 -7.05 -8.92 0.33
C ASP A 36 -8.08 -7.83 0.67
N GLU A 37 -8.05 -7.36 1.93
CA GLU A 37 -8.99 -6.34 2.39
C GLU A 37 -8.36 -5.35 3.38
N PHE A 38 -8.66 -4.07 3.15
CA PHE A 38 -8.32 -3.00 4.10
C PHE A 38 -9.20 -3.11 5.35
N PRO A 39 -8.63 -3.15 6.57
CA PRO A 39 -9.41 -3.11 7.79
C PRO A 39 -10.15 -1.78 7.87
N ARG A 40 -11.48 -1.83 8.06
CA ARG A 40 -12.34 -0.64 8.09
C ARG A 40 -13.13 -0.54 9.39
N THR A 41 -13.49 0.69 9.78
CA THR A 41 -14.47 0.93 10.85
C THR A 41 -15.88 0.62 10.33
N PRO A 42 -16.90 0.53 11.20
CA PRO A 42 -18.29 0.38 10.75
C PRO A 42 -18.77 1.50 9.81
N SER A 43 -18.18 2.69 9.92
CA SER A 43 -18.41 3.81 9.00
C SER A 43 -17.58 3.75 7.70
N GLY A 44 -16.82 2.68 7.47
CA GLY A 44 -16.04 2.45 6.25
C GLY A 44 -14.65 3.09 6.21
N LYS A 45 -14.19 3.77 7.27
CA LYS A 45 -12.87 4.43 7.31
C LYS A 45 -11.76 3.39 7.48
N VAL A 46 -10.65 3.53 6.76
CA VAL A 46 -9.49 2.62 6.90
C VAL A 46 -8.85 2.77 8.29
N GLN A 47 -8.67 1.65 8.98
CA GLN A 47 -8.03 1.56 10.29
C GLN A 47 -6.51 1.40 10.14
N LYS A 48 -5.81 2.51 9.87
CA LYS A 48 -4.35 2.49 9.63
C LYS A 48 -3.53 1.93 10.80
N PHE A 49 -4.04 1.96 12.04
CA PHE A 49 -3.33 1.40 13.19
C PHE A 49 -3.21 -0.12 13.12
N VAL A 50 -4.28 -0.82 12.70
CA VAL A 50 -4.30 -2.27 12.49
C VAL A 50 -3.30 -2.66 11.40
N LEU A 51 -3.22 -1.89 10.32
CA LEU A 51 -2.22 -2.13 9.26
C LEU A 51 -0.79 -2.02 9.78
N ARG A 52 -0.50 -1.02 10.63
CA ARG A 52 0.82 -0.86 11.24
C ARG A 52 1.16 -1.99 12.22
N GLU A 53 0.18 -2.50 12.95
CA GLU A 53 0.35 -3.65 13.84
C GLU A 53 0.67 -4.91 13.03
N ARG A 54 -0.11 -5.22 11.99
CA ARG A 54 0.16 -6.33 11.07
C ARG A 54 1.55 -6.27 10.43
N LEU A 55 2.04 -5.07 10.08
CA LEU A 55 3.39 -4.88 9.55
C LEU A 55 4.48 -5.18 10.59
N ARG A 56 4.25 -4.89 11.87
CA ARG A 56 5.21 -5.19 12.95
C ARG A 56 5.28 -6.68 13.27
N GLU A 57 4.17 -7.39 13.09
CA GLU A 57 4.07 -8.83 13.37
C GLU A 57 4.55 -9.71 12.21
N ARG A 58 4.78 -9.11 11.03
CA ARG A 58 5.28 -9.84 9.87
C ARG A 58 6.71 -10.34 10.17
N PRO A 59 6.99 -11.64 10.03
CA PRO A 59 8.36 -12.14 10.14
C PRO A 59 9.23 -11.54 9.02
N ALA A 60 10.49 -11.25 9.36
CA ALA A 60 11.49 -10.68 8.45
C ALA A 60 11.94 -11.67 7.37
#